data_AF-A0AAD8HFV2-F1
#
_entry.id   AF-A0AAD8HFV2-F1
#
_cell.length_a   1.000
_cell.length_b   1.000
_cell.length_c   1.000
_cell.angle_alpha   90.00
_cell.angle_beta   90.00
_cell.angle_gamma   90.00
#
_symmetry.space_group_name_H-M   'P 1'
#
loop_
_entity.id
_entity.type
_entity.pdbx_description
1 polymer ?
#
loop_
_entity_poly.entity_id
_entity_poly.type
_entity_poly.pdbx_seq_one_letter_code
_entity_poly.pdbx_strand_id
1 'polypeptide(L)'
;MLELVEVGILEEEDIEHATSATFNPNRCGFEGKGEIWVENILNLGVSPSKLIEIMKTRFNSCDGVILEGLGVSSICVYDDAAGWFQDLKLKYRKKYYQRLTNMLPGLGNAKTLTFDLESIEALNKISDLLVSLPSPFYNLKFVKLPWGFKESSISSALRNYLLGGSPKAAIGTKFPENTMDYQEVPCCLTSQKFMLDEALATNVNDPASRKPGGRN
;
A
#
# COMPACT_ATOMS: atom_id res chain seq x y z
N MET A 1 -15.71 -18.68 1.18
CA MET A 1 -16.51 -18.05 0.11
C MET A 1 -17.24 -16.80 0.57
N LEU A 2 -17.68 -16.70 1.84
CA LEU A 2 -18.24 -15.45 2.39
C LEU A 2 -17.31 -14.24 2.26
N GLU A 3 -15.99 -14.44 2.32
CA GLU A 3 -14.99 -13.39 2.06
C GLU A 3 -15.19 -12.70 0.70
N LEU A 4 -15.59 -13.46 -0.34
CA LEU A 4 -15.85 -12.92 -1.68
C LEU A 4 -17.15 -12.11 -1.75
N VAL A 5 -18.09 -12.40 -0.86
CA VAL A 5 -19.32 -11.61 -0.67
C VAL A 5 -19.01 -10.33 0.10
N GLU A 6 -18.19 -10.43 1.14
CA GLU A 6 -17.78 -9.27 1.96
C GLU A 6 -17.04 -8.21 1.13
N VAL A 7 -16.19 -8.61 0.19
CA VAL A 7 -15.51 -7.69 -0.73
C VAL A 7 -16.36 -7.26 -1.94
N GLY A 8 -17.61 -7.74 -2.04
CA GLY A 8 -18.57 -7.38 -3.09
C GLY A 8 -18.32 -8.03 -4.46
N ILE A 9 -17.48 -9.06 -4.53
CA ILE A 9 -17.22 -9.81 -5.78
C ILE A 9 -18.40 -10.73 -6.11
N LEU A 10 -19.00 -11.36 -5.11
CA LEU A 10 -20.16 -12.27 -5.22
C LEU A 10 -21.33 -11.79 -4.36
N GLU A 11 -22.53 -12.27 -4.65
CA GLU A 11 -23.68 -12.27 -3.74
C GLU A 11 -23.84 -13.65 -3.08
N GLU A 12 -24.68 -13.73 -2.05
CA GLU A 12 -24.96 -15.00 -1.37
C GLU A 12 -25.60 -16.03 -2.32
N GLU A 13 -26.44 -15.59 -3.26
CA GLU A 13 -27.08 -16.46 -4.25
C GLU A 13 -26.04 -17.07 -5.22
N ASP A 14 -24.95 -16.36 -5.51
CA ASP A 14 -23.87 -16.85 -6.39
C ASP A 14 -23.13 -18.04 -5.76
N ILE A 15 -23.10 -18.13 -4.42
CA ILE A 15 -22.48 -19.23 -3.69
C ILE A 15 -23.22 -20.55 -3.95
N GLU A 16 -24.55 -20.50 -3.98
CA GLU A 16 -25.39 -21.67 -4.24
C GLU A 16 -25.16 -22.19 -5.67
N HIS A 17 -25.08 -21.29 -6.66
CA HIS A 17 -24.84 -21.65 -8.05
C HIS A 17 -23.42 -22.19 -8.31
N ALA A 18 -22.43 -21.74 -7.55
CA ALA A 18 -21.07 -22.25 -7.63
C ALA A 18 -20.91 -23.64 -6.97
N THR A 19 -21.83 -24.02 -6.09
CA THR A 19 -21.86 -25.32 -5.44
C THR A 19 -22.28 -26.39 -6.44
N SER A 20 -21.41 -27.37 -6.67
CA SER A 20 -21.59 -28.38 -7.71
C SER A 20 -21.71 -29.81 -7.18
N ALA A 21 -21.40 -30.04 -5.90
CA ALA A 21 -21.63 -31.33 -5.27
C ALA A 21 -23.01 -31.31 -4.60
N THR A 22 -23.90 -32.20 -5.06
CA THR A 22 -25.15 -32.50 -4.36
C THR A 22 -25.01 -33.87 -3.72
N PHE A 23 -25.26 -33.92 -2.42
CA PHE A 23 -25.17 -35.14 -1.63
C PHE A 23 -26.46 -35.26 -0.85
N ASN A 24 -27.50 -35.77 -1.52
CA ASN A 24 -28.88 -35.80 -1.02
C ASN A 24 -29.64 -37.06 -1.49
N PRO A 25 -30.56 -37.58 -0.67
CA PRO A 25 -30.69 -37.31 0.76
C PRO A 25 -29.58 -38.03 1.55
N ASN A 26 -29.21 -37.49 2.72
CA ASN A 26 -28.22 -38.08 3.62
C ASN A 26 -28.88 -38.74 4.80
N ARG A 27 -28.34 -39.89 5.21
CA ARG A 27 -28.78 -40.60 6.40
C ARG A 27 -27.76 -40.44 7.52
N CYS A 28 -28.18 -39.88 8.63
CA CYS A 28 -27.39 -39.75 9.85
C CYS A 28 -27.98 -40.63 10.94
N GLY A 29 -27.19 -41.55 11.49
CA GLY A 29 -27.57 -42.37 12.64
C GLY A 29 -26.87 -41.89 13.90
N PHE A 30 -27.62 -41.69 14.98
CA PHE A 30 -27.07 -41.39 16.30
C PHE A 30 -27.36 -42.54 17.25
N GLU A 31 -26.34 -42.97 18.01
CA GLU A 31 -26.47 -44.07 18.96
C GLU A 31 -27.60 -43.81 19.96
N GLY A 32 -28.54 -44.76 20.06
CA GLY A 32 -29.70 -44.66 20.94
C GLY A 32 -30.77 -43.64 20.54
N LYS A 33 -30.64 -42.93 19.40
CA LYS A 33 -31.59 -41.88 18.97
C LYS A 33 -32.26 -42.13 17.61
N GLY A 34 -31.94 -43.22 16.93
CA GLY A 34 -32.53 -43.59 15.64
C GLY A 34 -31.85 -42.91 14.43
N GLU A 35 -32.45 -43.09 13.25
CA GLU A 35 -31.96 -42.56 11.98
C GLU A 35 -32.70 -41.27 11.61
N ILE A 36 -31.95 -40.27 11.12
CA ILE A 36 -32.48 -38.99 10.63
C ILE A 36 -32.08 -38.86 9.15
N TRP A 37 -33.04 -38.48 8.33
CA TRP A 37 -32.81 -38.10 6.94
C TRP A 37 -32.66 -36.59 6.85
N VAL A 38 -31.60 -36.14 6.20
CA VAL A 38 -31.26 -34.73 6.07
C VAL A 38 -30.90 -34.40 4.63
N GLU A 39 -31.18 -33.18 4.21
CA GLU A 39 -30.86 -32.67 2.89
C GLU A 39 -29.92 -31.46 3.01
N ASN A 40 -29.09 -31.27 1.99
CA ASN A 40 -28.20 -30.16 1.74
C ASN A 40 -27.07 -29.94 2.77
N ILE A 41 -26.76 -30.95 3.60
CA ILE A 41 -25.74 -30.81 4.67
C ILE A 41 -24.29 -30.99 4.16
N LEU A 42 -24.08 -31.78 3.11
CA LEU A 42 -22.74 -32.12 2.59
C LEU A 42 -22.48 -31.59 1.18
N ASN A 43 -23.25 -30.59 0.75
CA ASN A 43 -23.08 -29.91 -0.53
C ASN A 43 -21.93 -28.88 -0.44
N LEU A 44 -20.72 -29.32 -0.11
CA LEU A 44 -19.56 -28.43 0.12
C LEU A 44 -18.67 -28.26 -1.11
N GLY A 45 -18.88 -29.08 -2.15
CA GLY A 45 -18.03 -29.08 -3.33
C GLY A 45 -18.33 -27.89 -4.24
N VAL A 46 -17.36 -27.01 -4.42
CA VAL A 46 -17.41 -25.87 -5.35
C VAL A 46 -16.80 -26.27 -6.69
N SER A 47 -17.43 -25.88 -7.80
CA SER A 47 -16.82 -26.03 -9.13
C SER A 47 -16.00 -24.78 -9.48
N PRO A 48 -14.67 -24.87 -9.61
CA PRO A 48 -13.83 -23.70 -9.93
C PRO A 48 -14.20 -23.04 -11.25
N SER A 49 -14.58 -23.83 -12.27
CA SER A 49 -14.98 -23.31 -13.57
C SER A 49 -16.28 -22.51 -13.49
N LYS A 50 -17.30 -23.03 -12.79
CA LYS A 50 -18.57 -22.31 -12.58
C LYS A 50 -18.37 -21.04 -11.75
N LEU A 51 -17.54 -21.12 -10.70
CA LEU A 51 -17.22 -19.96 -9.87
C LEU A 51 -16.61 -18.83 -10.69
N ILE A 52 -15.63 -19.13 -11.55
CA ILE A 52 -15.01 -18.14 -12.43
C ILE A 52 -16.03 -17.57 -13.42
N GLU A 53 -16.90 -18.40 -14.00
CA GLU A 53 -17.93 -17.97 -14.94
C GLU A 53 -18.94 -17.01 -14.29
N ILE A 54 -19.38 -17.30 -13.07
CA ILE A 54 -20.25 -16.41 -12.28
C ILE A 54 -19.56 -15.07 -12.02
N MET A 55 -18.29 -15.09 -11.58
CA MET A 55 -17.51 -13.86 -11.36
C MET A 55 -17.36 -13.03 -12.64
N LYS A 56 -17.05 -13.67 -13.78
CA LYS A 56 -16.95 -12.98 -15.07
C LYS A 56 -18.27 -12.33 -15.47
N THR A 57 -19.38 -13.04 -15.27
CA THR A 57 -20.72 -12.57 -15.60
C THR A 57 -21.08 -11.34 -14.76
N ARG A 58 -20.84 -11.39 -13.45
CA ARG A 58 -21.02 -10.22 -12.56
C ARG A 58 -20.16 -9.05 -12.98
N PHE A 59 -18.88 -9.27 -13.22
CA PHE A 59 -17.96 -8.20 -13.61
C PHE A 59 -18.43 -7.50 -14.89
N ASN A 60 -18.88 -8.25 -15.89
CA ASN A 60 -19.47 -7.69 -17.12
C ASN A 60 -20.80 -6.96 -16.85
N SER A 61 -21.62 -7.45 -15.91
CA SER A 61 -22.89 -6.79 -15.54
C SER A 61 -22.68 -5.44 -14.84
N CYS A 62 -21.50 -5.24 -14.24
CA CYS A 62 -21.07 -3.98 -13.64
C CYS A 62 -20.27 -3.09 -14.61
N ASP A 63 -20.48 -3.24 -15.92
CA ASP A 63 -19.75 -2.54 -17.00
C ASP A 63 -18.23 -2.76 -16.97
N GLY A 64 -17.76 -3.82 -16.30
CA GLY A 64 -16.36 -4.22 -16.29
C GLY A 64 -15.93 -4.77 -17.65
N VAL A 65 -14.69 -4.46 -18.05
CA VAL A 65 -14.10 -4.93 -19.32
C VAL A 65 -13.00 -5.95 -19.03
N ILE A 66 -13.19 -7.18 -19.49
CA ILE A 66 -12.19 -8.26 -19.39
C ILE A 66 -11.33 -8.25 -20.66
N LEU A 67 -10.02 -8.11 -20.48
CA LEU A 67 -9.04 -8.16 -21.56
C LEU A 67 -8.24 -9.47 -21.49
N GLU A 68 -8.61 -10.46 -22.30
CA GLU A 68 -7.91 -11.75 -22.37
C GLU A 68 -6.85 -11.76 -23.49
N GLY A 69 -5.79 -12.56 -23.33
CA GLY A 69 -4.73 -12.70 -24.33
C GLY A 69 -3.74 -11.53 -24.41
N LEU A 70 -3.87 -10.53 -23.53
CA LEU A 70 -2.92 -9.42 -23.41
C LEU A 70 -1.96 -9.65 -22.24
N GLY A 71 -0.65 -9.62 -22.51
CA GLY A 71 0.38 -9.62 -21.48
C GLY A 71 0.65 -8.21 -20.97
N VAL A 72 0.82 -8.05 -19.65
CA VAL A 72 1.27 -6.78 -19.07
C VAL A 72 2.78 -6.66 -19.24
N SER A 73 3.23 -5.66 -20.00
CA SER A 73 4.66 -5.44 -20.29
C SER A 73 5.36 -4.57 -19.25
N SER A 74 4.69 -3.55 -18.72
CA SER A 74 5.19 -2.67 -17.65
C SER A 74 4.04 -1.97 -16.94
N ILE A 75 4.24 -1.62 -15.67
CA ILE A 75 3.30 -0.84 -14.86
C ILE A 75 4.03 0.42 -14.41
N CYS A 76 3.52 1.59 -14.81
CA CYS A 76 4.04 2.88 -14.39
C CYS A 76 3.09 3.48 -13.34
N VAL A 77 3.63 3.86 -12.18
CA VAL A 77 2.89 4.56 -11.13
C VAL A 77 3.23 6.05 -11.23
N TYR A 78 2.23 6.88 -11.51
CA TYR A 78 2.38 8.33 -11.58
C TYR A 78 1.97 8.99 -10.25
N ASP A 79 2.69 10.04 -9.87
CA ASP A 79 2.42 10.84 -8.65
C ASP A 79 1.26 11.85 -8.84
N ASP A 80 0.64 11.90 -10.01
CA ASP A 80 -0.37 12.87 -10.41
C ASP A 80 -1.81 12.56 -9.93
N ALA A 81 -2.02 11.44 -9.24
CA ALA A 81 -3.24 11.16 -8.48
C ALA A 81 -3.39 12.07 -7.22
N ALA A 82 -2.66 13.17 -7.15
CA ALA A 82 -2.32 13.95 -5.94
C ALA A 82 -3.45 14.80 -5.33
N GLY A 83 -4.60 14.98 -5.98
CA GLY A 83 -5.68 15.82 -5.41
C GLY A 83 -6.51 15.10 -4.35
N TRP A 84 -7.04 13.93 -4.69
CA TRP A 84 -8.01 13.20 -3.87
C TRP A 84 -7.36 12.05 -3.08
N PHE A 85 -6.20 11.55 -3.54
CA PHE A 85 -5.45 10.53 -2.81
C PHE A 85 -4.52 11.08 -1.75
N GLN A 86 -4.24 12.39 -1.69
CA GLN A 86 -3.48 12.92 -0.55
C GLN A 86 -4.25 12.71 0.75
N ASP A 87 -5.55 12.99 0.76
CA ASP A 87 -6.40 12.84 1.94
C ASP A 87 -6.66 11.36 2.28
N LEU A 88 -6.78 10.51 1.25
CA LEU A 88 -6.92 9.06 1.40
C LEU A 88 -5.59 8.40 1.85
N LYS A 89 -4.43 8.74 1.26
CA LYS A 89 -3.10 8.32 1.74
C LYS A 89 -2.88 8.81 3.17
N LEU A 90 -3.30 10.02 3.54
CA LEU A 90 -3.18 10.51 4.90
C LEU A 90 -4.02 9.65 5.86
N LYS A 91 -5.27 9.33 5.52
CA LYS A 91 -6.14 8.43 6.33
C LYS A 91 -5.57 7.03 6.47
N TYR A 92 -5.11 6.39 5.39
CA TYR A 92 -4.51 5.05 5.46
C TYR A 92 -3.16 5.04 6.17
N ARG A 93 -2.31 6.06 5.95
CA ARG A 93 -1.03 6.21 6.65
C ARG A 93 -1.24 6.49 8.15
N LYS A 94 -2.25 7.28 8.53
CA LYS A 94 -2.63 7.51 9.93
C LYS A 94 -2.88 6.18 10.67
N LYS A 95 -3.53 5.19 10.03
CA LYS A 95 -3.74 3.85 10.62
C LYS A 95 -2.42 3.08 10.82
N TYR A 96 -1.47 3.19 9.91
CA TYR A 96 -0.14 2.58 10.06
C TYR A 96 0.65 3.22 11.20
N TYR A 97 0.60 4.55 11.29
CA TYR A 97 1.28 5.30 12.35
C TYR A 97 0.63 5.20 13.72
N GLN A 98 -0.67 4.88 13.82
CA GLN A 98 -1.31 4.51 15.09
C GLN A 98 -0.63 3.30 15.75
N ARG A 99 -0.11 2.35 14.96
CA ARG A 99 0.68 1.24 15.52
C ARG A 99 1.98 1.75 16.12
N LEU A 100 2.65 2.67 15.42
CA LEU A 100 3.90 3.27 15.90
C LEU A 100 3.68 4.02 17.22
N THR A 101 2.59 4.80 17.35
CA THR A 101 2.25 5.47 18.62
C THR A 101 1.95 4.47 19.75
N ASN A 102 1.45 3.27 19.46
CA ASN A 102 1.21 2.22 20.46
C ASN A 102 2.51 1.49 20.87
N MET A 103 3.54 1.51 20.02
CA MET A 103 4.83 0.88 20.31
C MET A 103 5.75 1.77 21.17
N LEU A 104 5.70 3.10 20.99
CA LEU A 104 6.56 4.05 21.71
C LEU A 104 6.44 3.99 23.25
N PRO A 105 5.26 3.73 23.86
CA PRO A 105 5.14 3.44 25.30
C PRO A 105 6.05 2.31 25.81
N GLY A 106 6.34 1.30 24.99
CA GLY A 106 7.27 0.22 25.34
C GLY A 106 8.71 0.69 25.54
N LEU A 107 9.05 1.88 25.03
CA LEU A 107 10.36 2.51 25.17
C LEU A 107 10.43 3.52 26.33
N GLY A 108 9.45 3.56 27.23
CA GLY A 108 9.33 4.64 28.23
C GLY A 108 10.54 4.81 29.17
N ASN A 109 11.27 3.73 29.45
CA ASN A 109 12.49 3.75 30.27
C ASN A 109 13.79 4.01 29.47
N ALA A 110 13.69 4.24 28.16
CA ALA A 110 14.86 4.49 27.32
C ALA A 110 15.58 5.77 27.77
N LYS A 111 16.90 5.70 27.90
CA LYS A 111 17.76 6.86 28.22
C LYS A 111 18.16 7.65 26.99
N THR A 112 18.17 7.02 25.82
CA THR A 112 18.55 7.64 24.55
C THR A 112 17.67 7.09 23.44
N LEU A 113 17.08 7.99 22.65
CA LEU A 113 16.39 7.66 21.40
C LEU A 113 17.21 8.16 20.23
N THR A 114 17.31 7.38 19.17
CA THR A 114 18.03 7.73 17.94
C THR A 114 17.07 7.57 16.78
N PHE A 115 16.98 8.59 15.94
CA PHE A 115 16.17 8.54 14.73
C PHE A 115 17.05 8.69 13.49
N ASP A 116 16.71 7.94 12.44
CA ASP A 116 17.15 8.25 11.08
C ASP A 116 16.24 9.32 10.46
N LEU A 117 16.60 9.77 9.26
CA LEU A 117 15.89 10.86 8.56
C LEU A 117 14.44 10.48 8.26
N GLU A 118 14.21 9.27 7.76
CA GLU A 118 12.90 8.79 7.38
C GLU A 118 11.97 8.67 8.59
N SER A 119 12.49 8.18 9.72
CA SER A 119 11.75 7.98 10.97
C SER A 119 11.31 9.29 11.60
N ILE A 120 12.20 10.30 11.65
CA ILE A 120 11.83 11.60 12.24
C ILE A 120 10.87 12.36 11.33
N GLU A 121 11.04 12.28 10.00
CA GLU A 121 10.08 12.87 9.06
C GLU A 121 8.71 12.21 9.14
N ALA A 122 8.67 10.88 9.26
CA ALA A 122 7.43 10.13 9.44
C ALA A 122 6.70 10.54 10.73
N LEU A 123 7.43 10.69 11.83
CA LEU A 123 6.89 11.21 13.09
C LEU A 123 6.37 12.65 12.96
N ASN A 124 7.07 13.51 12.22
CA ASN A 124 6.64 14.90 12.03
C ASN A 124 5.35 14.99 11.19
N LYS A 125 5.18 14.11 10.20
CA LYS A 125 3.96 13.98 9.37
C LYS A 125 2.71 13.56 10.16
N ILE A 126 2.87 13.02 11.37
CA ILE A 126 1.77 12.63 12.25
C ILE A 126 1.68 13.47 13.52
N SER A 127 2.37 14.61 13.57
CA SER A 127 2.43 15.48 14.75
C SER A 127 1.05 15.86 15.29
N ASP A 128 0.04 16.03 14.43
CA ASP A 128 -1.36 16.27 14.83
C ASP A 128 -1.95 15.16 15.73
N LEU A 129 -1.56 13.90 15.50
CA LEU A 129 -2.01 12.76 16.32
C LEU A 129 -1.32 12.74 17.68
N LEU A 130 -0.13 13.34 17.80
CA LEU A 130 0.65 13.35 19.02
C LEU A 130 0.17 14.41 20.01
N VAL A 131 -0.53 15.44 19.55
CA VAL A 131 -1.06 16.54 20.40
C VAL A 131 -1.91 16.01 21.55
N SER A 132 -2.72 14.97 21.30
CA SER A 132 -3.63 14.39 22.28
C SER A 132 -3.01 13.28 23.13
N LEU A 133 -1.77 12.88 22.85
CA LEU A 133 -1.12 11.76 23.52
C LEU A 133 -0.12 12.25 24.58
N PRO A 134 -0.11 11.65 25.79
CA PRO A 134 0.92 11.94 26.77
C PRO A 134 2.28 11.41 26.30
N SER A 135 3.34 12.11 26.67
CA SER A 135 4.71 11.65 26.39
C SER A 135 4.98 10.32 27.11
N PRO A 136 5.39 9.25 26.41
CA PRO A 136 5.65 7.97 27.03
C PRO A 136 7.01 7.86 27.73
N PHE A 137 7.92 8.81 27.51
CA PHE A 137 9.34 8.69 27.90
C PHE A 137 9.63 9.40 29.23
N TYR A 138 9.76 8.64 30.32
CA TYR A 138 9.93 9.17 31.68
C TYR A 138 11.36 9.10 32.22
N ASN A 139 12.30 8.47 31.51
CA ASN A 139 13.71 8.37 31.91
C ASN A 139 14.69 8.82 30.81
N LEU A 140 14.20 9.63 29.87
CA LEU A 140 14.96 10.04 28.70
C LEU A 140 16.01 11.09 29.08
N LYS A 141 17.20 10.98 28.48
CA LYS A 141 18.27 11.98 28.62
C LYS A 141 18.58 12.68 27.30
N PHE A 142 18.57 11.92 26.20
CA PHE A 142 18.92 12.44 24.88
C PHE A 142 18.02 11.91 23.78
N VAL A 143 17.63 12.77 22.84
CA VAL A 143 17.12 12.39 21.53
C VAL A 143 18.17 12.77 20.49
N LYS A 144 18.68 11.79 19.75
CA LYS A 144 19.68 11.97 18.70
C LYS A 144 18.97 12.02 17.36
N LEU A 145 19.21 13.12 16.65
CA LEU A 145 18.69 13.33 15.30
C LEU A 145 19.76 13.07 14.24
N PRO A 146 19.34 12.76 13.00
CA PRO A 146 20.26 12.55 11.90
C PRO A 146 20.96 13.85 11.50
N TRP A 147 22.10 13.71 10.84
CA TRP A 147 22.92 14.84 10.43
C TRP A 147 22.16 15.78 9.48
N GLY A 148 22.34 17.09 9.67
CA GLY A 148 21.65 18.12 8.88
C GLY A 148 20.19 18.36 9.26
N PHE A 149 19.59 17.53 10.12
CA PHE A 149 18.21 17.75 10.58
C PHE A 149 18.17 18.93 11.57
N LYS A 150 17.48 20.00 11.18
CA LYS A 150 17.34 21.19 12.02
C LYS A 150 16.33 20.91 13.13
N GLU A 151 16.68 21.18 14.38
CA GLU A 151 15.73 21.06 15.50
C GLU A 151 14.49 21.96 15.29
N SER A 152 14.65 23.11 14.63
CA SER A 152 13.54 24.00 14.25
C SER A 152 12.52 23.36 13.31
N SER A 153 12.87 22.27 12.63
CA SER A 153 11.95 21.52 11.76
C SER A 153 11.05 20.57 12.54
N ILE A 154 11.31 20.33 13.83
CA ILE A 154 10.46 19.52 14.71
C ILE A 154 9.25 20.36 15.12
N SER A 155 8.06 19.87 14.85
CA SER A 155 6.83 20.49 15.35
C SER A 155 6.79 20.54 16.88
N SER A 156 6.16 21.57 17.45
CA SER A 156 5.99 21.70 18.90
C SER A 156 5.25 20.51 19.51
N ALA A 157 4.26 19.95 18.80
CA ALA A 157 3.53 18.75 19.21
C ALA A 157 4.44 17.53 19.35
N LEU A 158 5.27 17.25 18.34
CA LEU A 158 6.24 16.16 18.38
C LEU A 158 7.29 16.39 19.49
N ARG A 159 7.76 17.62 19.65
CA ARG A 159 8.72 17.98 20.71
C ARG A 159 8.14 17.73 22.10
N ASN A 160 6.91 18.15 22.34
CA ASN A 160 6.20 17.92 23.60
C ASN A 160 5.96 16.43 23.84
N TYR A 161 5.63 15.67 22.80
CA TYR A 161 5.42 14.23 22.89
C TYR A 161 6.73 13.46 23.21
N LEU A 162 7.87 13.84 22.63
CA LEU A 162 9.15 13.17 22.89
C LEU A 162 9.75 13.53 24.25
N LEU A 163 9.64 14.80 24.69
CA LEU A 163 10.34 15.29 25.89
C LEU A 163 9.43 15.52 27.09
N GLY A 164 8.10 15.51 26.93
CA GLY A 164 7.15 15.91 27.97
C GLY A 164 7.23 15.07 29.25
N GLY A 165 7.56 13.79 29.15
CA GLY A 165 7.75 12.90 30.30
C GLY A 165 9.13 13.05 30.97
N SER A 166 10.08 13.68 30.29
CA SER A 166 11.45 13.90 30.76
C SER A 166 11.92 15.32 30.42
N PRO A 167 11.44 16.37 31.13
CA PRO A 167 11.71 17.77 30.76
C PRO A 167 13.21 18.17 30.78
N LYS A 168 14.04 17.37 31.44
CA LYS A 168 15.51 17.55 31.50
C LYS A 168 16.25 16.93 30.31
N ALA A 169 15.55 16.20 29.44
CA ALA A 169 16.13 15.57 28.26
C ALA A 169 16.45 16.61 27.17
N ALA A 170 17.53 16.40 26.44
CA ALA A 170 17.97 17.30 25.37
C ALA A 170 17.90 16.63 23.99
N ILE A 171 17.64 17.42 22.95
CA ILE A 171 17.77 16.99 21.56
C ILE A 171 19.17 17.36 21.08
N GLY A 172 19.91 16.39 20.55
CA GLY A 172 21.27 16.58 20.07
C GLY A 172 21.41 16.18 18.61
N THR A 173 22.06 17.03 17.83
CA THR A 173 22.37 16.80 16.40
C THR A 173 23.85 16.54 16.14
N LYS A 174 24.70 16.43 17.18
CA LYS A 174 26.18 16.42 17.04
C LYS A 174 26.89 15.38 17.90
N PHE A 175 27.84 14.65 17.30
CA PHE A 175 29.06 14.08 17.91
C PHE A 175 30.23 14.25 16.90
N PRO A 176 31.51 14.27 17.32
CA PRO A 176 32.59 15.02 16.66
C PRO A 176 32.98 14.47 15.29
N GLU A 177 33.37 15.40 14.41
CA GLU A 177 33.79 15.19 13.02
C GLU A 177 34.89 14.13 12.92
N ASN A 178 34.60 13.04 12.20
CA ASN A 178 35.60 12.37 11.39
C ASN A 178 34.99 12.23 9.99
N THR A 179 35.48 13.09 9.10
CA THR A 179 35.13 13.19 7.70
C THR A 179 35.41 11.86 7.01
N MET A 180 34.38 11.17 6.51
CA MET A 180 34.56 10.20 5.43
C MET A 180 33.90 10.75 4.17
N ASP A 181 34.78 11.02 3.22
CA ASP A 181 34.55 11.57 1.89
C ASP A 181 33.72 10.57 1.06
N TYR A 182 32.53 10.98 0.61
CA TYR A 182 31.78 10.25 -0.40
C TYR A 182 31.70 11.10 -1.66
N GLN A 183 32.37 10.61 -2.70
CA GLN A 183 32.32 11.16 -4.05
C GLN A 183 30.98 10.76 -4.68
N GLU A 184 30.16 11.75 -5.05
CA GLU A 184 28.86 11.54 -5.69
C GLU A 184 29.00 10.81 -7.03
N VAL A 185 28.25 9.72 -7.21
CA VAL A 185 28.01 9.08 -8.51
C VAL A 185 26.66 9.60 -9.02
N PRO A 186 26.58 10.28 -10.18
CA PRO A 186 25.33 10.83 -10.65
C PRO A 186 24.41 9.74 -11.21
N CYS A 187 23.21 9.61 -10.62
CA CYS A 187 22.14 8.74 -11.10
C CYS A 187 21.33 9.38 -12.25
N CYS A 188 21.25 8.61 -13.34
CA CYS A 188 20.08 8.34 -14.19
C CYS A 188 19.36 9.45 -14.98
N LEU A 189 19.63 10.75 -14.77
CA LEU A 189 18.95 11.80 -15.55
C LEU A 189 19.48 11.97 -16.99
N THR A 190 20.70 11.49 -17.25
CA THR A 190 21.36 11.65 -18.57
C THR A 190 20.88 10.63 -19.60
N SER A 191 20.38 9.47 -19.17
CA SER A 191 19.94 8.38 -20.07
C SER A 191 18.61 8.67 -20.77
N GLN A 192 17.73 9.49 -20.17
CA GLN A 192 16.43 9.82 -20.77
C GLN A 192 16.52 10.83 -21.91
N LYS A 193 17.53 11.72 -21.89
CA LYS A 193 17.73 12.68 -22.98
C LYS A 193 18.25 12.00 -24.26
N PHE A 194 19.09 10.97 -24.11
CA PHE A 194 19.65 10.23 -25.24
C PHE A 194 18.59 9.41 -25.99
N MET A 195 17.63 8.82 -25.26
CA MET A 195 16.53 8.01 -25.83
C MET A 195 15.49 8.85 -26.58
N LEU A 196 15.27 10.10 -26.16
CA LEU A 196 14.32 11.02 -26.79
C LEU A 196 14.86 11.63 -28.10
N ASP A 197 16.17 11.91 -28.16
CA ASP A 197 16.78 12.47 -29.37
C ASP A 197 16.91 11.42 -30.50
N GLU A 198 17.08 10.12 -30.17
CA GLU A 198 17.14 9.02 -31.15
C GLU A 198 15.77 8.70 -31.78
N ALA A 199 14.68 8.87 -31.01
CA ALA A 199 13.31 8.67 -31.48
C ALA A 199 12.79 9.79 -32.40
N LEU A 200 13.37 10.99 -32.32
CA LEU A 200 13.00 12.13 -33.20
C LEU A 200 13.80 12.14 -34.51
N ALA A 201 15.00 11.55 -34.55
CA ALA A 201 15.81 11.46 -35.77
C ALA A 201 15.31 10.41 -36.78
N THR A 202 14.45 9.48 -36.35
CA THR A 202 13.95 8.37 -37.18
C THR A 202 12.63 8.65 -37.90
N ASN A 203 11.99 9.82 -37.68
CA ASN A 203 10.68 10.16 -38.24
C ASN A 203 10.72 11.18 -39.40
N VAL A 204 11.85 11.32 -40.08
CA VAL A 204 11.96 12.07 -41.35
C VAL A 204 12.45 11.13 -42.44
N ASN A 205 11.53 10.34 -43.01
CA ASN A 205 11.64 9.78 -44.37
C ASN A 205 10.32 9.09 -44.75
N ASP A 206 9.36 9.89 -45.20
CA ASP A 206 8.12 9.42 -45.83
C ASP A 206 8.24 9.60 -47.36
N PRO A 207 8.35 8.52 -48.17
CA PRO A 207 8.41 8.63 -49.63
C PRO A 207 7.02 8.46 -50.25
N ALA A 208 6.17 9.48 -50.14
CA ALA A 208 4.88 9.53 -50.84
C ALA A 208 4.74 10.80 -51.68
N SER A 209 5.58 10.97 -52.70
CA SER A 209 5.26 11.84 -53.85
C SER A 209 5.75 11.23 -55.18
N ARG A 210 4.90 10.45 -55.84
CA ARG A 210 5.00 10.19 -57.29
C ARG A 210 3.71 10.68 -57.95
N LYS A 211 3.84 11.76 -58.73
CA LYS A 211 2.78 12.31 -59.60
C LYS A 211 2.37 11.30 -60.67
N PRO A 212 1.09 11.29 -61.13
CA PRO A 212 0.73 10.64 -62.38
C PRO A 212 1.10 11.54 -63.56
N GLY A 213 2.04 11.08 -64.39
CA GLY A 213 2.33 11.65 -65.71
C GLY A 213 1.37 11.09 -66.75
N GLY A 214 0.77 11.98 -67.55
CA GLY A 214 -0.30 11.68 -68.50
C GLY A 214 0.10 10.87 -69.74
N ARG A 215 -0.93 10.39 -70.44
CA ARG A 215 -0.89 9.96 -71.85
C ARG A 215 -1.90 10.82 -72.62
N ASN A 216 -1.39 11.57 -73.60
CA ASN A 216 -1.98 11.70 -74.93
C ASN A 216 -0.98 11.07 -75.89
#